data_AF-A0A7C1N0W8-F1
#
_entry.id   AF-A0A7C1N0W8-F1
#
_cell.length_a   1.000
_cell.length_b   1.000
_cell.length_c   1.000
_cell.angle_alpha   90.00
_cell.angle_beta   90.00
_cell.angle_gamma   90.00
#
_symmetry.space_group_name_H-M   'P 1'
#
loop_
_entity.id
_entity.type
_entity.pdbx_description
1 polymer ?
#
loop_
_entity_poly.entity_id
_entity_poly.type
_entity_poly.pdbx_seq_one_letter_code
_entity_poly.pdbx_strand_id
1 'polypeptide(L)'
;MKEYHKIIKIEDYERYAGAETVERILKKAKPLNDLHVVNVNSTYYGGGVSELLSSLTLLMNGLGIKTGWRLIQGSPDFFSITKKMHNALQGEDINLSDRKKELYEFIIHQNS
;
A
#
# COMPACT_ATOMS: atom_id res chain seq x y z
N MET A 1 9.14 25.96 19.78
CA MET A 1 9.39 24.56 20.17
C MET A 1 9.08 23.68 18.97
N LYS A 2 10.04 22.88 18.47
CA LYS A 2 9.73 21.86 17.47
C LYS A 2 9.14 20.67 18.21
N GLU A 3 7.85 20.40 18.01
CA GLU A 3 7.25 19.14 18.44
C GLU A 3 7.88 18.00 17.62
N TYR A 4 8.79 17.26 18.26
CA TYR A 4 9.24 15.99 17.73
C TYR A 4 8.07 15.02 17.80
N HIS A 5 7.41 14.79 16.67
CA HIS A 5 6.40 13.74 16.55
C HIS A 5 7.07 12.41 16.86
N LYS A 6 6.66 11.77 17.96
CA LYS A 6 7.14 10.45 18.33
C LYS A 6 6.82 9.49 17.19
N ILE A 7 7.84 8.83 16.65
CA ILE A 7 7.64 7.72 15.71
C ILE A 7 6.98 6.58 16.49
N ILE A 8 5.78 6.22 16.07
CA ILE A 8 4.99 5.14 16.68
C ILE A 8 5.71 3.81 16.46
N LYS A 9 5.80 3.01 17.53
CA LYS A 9 6.39 1.66 17.49
C LYS A 9 5.33 0.60 17.80
N ILE A 10 5.64 -0.66 17.48
CA ILE A 10 4.72 -1.77 17.74
C ILE A 10 4.46 -1.96 19.24
N GLU A 11 5.45 -1.69 20.08
CA GLU A 11 5.34 -1.74 21.54
C GLU A 11 4.33 -0.73 22.09
N ASP A 12 4.08 0.39 21.39
CA ASP A 12 3.05 1.37 21.78
C ASP A 12 1.62 0.79 21.72
N TYR A 13 1.44 -0.33 21.02
CA TYR A 13 0.16 -1.03 20.91
C TYR A 13 -0.04 -2.13 21.96
N GLU A 14 0.93 -2.38 22.85
CA GLU A 14 0.85 -3.43 23.86
C GLU A 14 -0.42 -3.29 24.73
N ARG A 15 -0.76 -2.06 25.12
CA ARG A 15 -1.96 -1.77 25.93
C ARG A 15 -3.29 -2.16 25.27
N TYR A 16 -3.28 -2.35 23.95
CA TYR A 16 -4.47 -2.67 23.15
C TYR A 16 -4.47 -4.11 22.65
N ALA A 17 -3.31 -4.63 22.24
CA ALA A 17 -3.17 -5.93 21.60
C ALA A 17 -2.59 -7.01 22.54
N GLY A 18 -2.08 -6.62 23.71
CA GLY A 18 -1.42 -7.49 24.68
C GLY A 18 0.05 -7.77 24.34
N ALA A 19 0.84 -8.02 25.40
CA ALA A 19 2.28 -8.27 25.30
C ALA A 19 2.60 -9.50 24.43
N GLU A 20 1.80 -10.56 24.50
CA GLU A 20 1.99 -11.77 23.69
C GLU A 20 1.91 -11.48 22.19
N THR A 21 0.95 -10.63 21.76
CA THR A 21 0.80 -10.24 20.35
C THR A 21 2.01 -9.44 19.87
N VAL A 22 2.45 -8.47 20.67
CA VAL A 22 3.62 -7.64 20.39
C VAL A 22 4.87 -8.52 20.26
N GLU A 23 5.11 -9.40 21.23
CA GLU A 23 6.26 -10.32 21.21
C GLU A 23 6.22 -11.24 19.97
N ARG A 24 5.04 -11.75 19.61
CA ARG A 24 4.86 -12.59 18.42
C ARG A 24 5.18 -11.84 17.13
N ILE A 25 4.82 -10.56 17.02
CA ILE A 25 5.16 -9.71 15.86
C ILE A 25 6.68 -9.50 15.81
N LEU A 26 7.30 -9.10 16.92
CA LEU A 26 8.75 -8.89 17.01
C LEU A 26 9.54 -10.16 16.62
N LYS A 27 9.12 -11.33 17.12
CA LYS A 27 9.73 -12.62 16.76
C LYS A 27 9.64 -12.92 15.27
N LYS A 28 8.50 -12.63 14.63
CA LYS A 28 8.30 -12.84 13.17
C LYS A 28 9.03 -11.81 12.31
N ALA A 29 9.26 -10.60 12.82
CA ALA A 29 9.96 -9.56 12.08
C ALA A 29 11.48 -9.79 12.01
N LYS A 30 12.09 -10.34 13.08
CA LYS A 30 13.54 -10.62 13.14
C LYS A 30 14.14 -11.26 11.88
N PRO A 31 13.59 -12.37 11.33
CA PRO A 31 14.15 -12.98 10.11
C PRO A 31 13.97 -12.15 8.83
N LEU A 32 13.25 -11.02 8.88
CA LEU A 32 12.92 -10.17 7.74
C LEU A 32 13.73 -8.86 7.70
N ASN A 33 14.61 -8.59 8.68
CA ASN A 33 15.28 -7.30 8.87
C ASN A 33 16.16 -6.82 7.68
N ASP A 34 16.55 -7.71 6.78
CA ASP A 34 17.34 -7.34 5.60
C ASP A 34 16.54 -7.41 4.29
N LEU A 35 15.27 -7.79 4.37
CA LEU A 35 14.40 -7.85 3.20
C LEU A 35 13.90 -6.46 2.83
N HIS A 36 13.81 -6.25 1.51
CA HIS A 36 13.19 -5.07 0.93
C HIS A 36 11.76 -5.43 0.53
N VAL A 37 10.79 -4.79 1.17
CA VAL A 37 9.37 -4.96 0.85
C VAL A 37 8.85 -3.68 0.21
N VAL A 38 8.15 -3.80 -0.91
CA VAL A 38 7.53 -2.65 -1.58
C VAL A 38 6.04 -2.91 -1.69
N ASN A 39 5.24 -1.99 -1.12
CA ASN A 39 3.81 -1.91 -1.37
C ASN A 39 3.58 -1.03 -2.61
N VAL A 40 2.78 -1.51 -3.56
CA VAL A 40 2.41 -0.77 -4.77
C VAL A 40 0.89 -0.66 -4.84
N ASN A 41 0.35 0.55 -5.02
CA ASN A 41 -1.08 0.77 -5.24
C ASN A 41 -1.32 1.97 -6.19
N SER A 42 -2.58 2.38 -6.36
CA SER A 42 -3.00 3.40 -7.32
C SER A 42 -3.15 4.82 -6.76
N THR A 43 -3.07 5.03 -5.45
CA THR A 43 -3.24 6.35 -4.83
C THR A 43 -2.57 6.44 -3.45
N TYR A 44 -2.09 7.63 -3.08
CA TYR A 44 -1.57 7.90 -1.73
C TYR A 44 -2.60 8.57 -0.80
N TYR A 45 -3.76 8.96 -1.34
CA TYR A 45 -4.82 9.64 -0.60
C TYR A 45 -6.17 9.04 -0.95
N GLY A 46 -7.09 9.10 0.02
CA GLY A 46 -8.42 8.52 -0.12
C GLY A 46 -8.41 6.98 -0.08
N GLY A 47 -9.44 6.43 0.55
CA GLY A 47 -9.66 5.00 0.68
C GLY A 47 -8.84 4.32 1.79
N GLY A 48 -9.35 3.18 2.27
CA GLY A 48 -8.77 2.47 3.41
C GLY A 48 -7.38 1.88 3.15
N VAL A 49 -7.02 1.60 1.89
CA VAL A 49 -5.68 1.08 1.55
C VAL A 49 -4.60 2.13 1.82
N SER A 50 -4.82 3.37 1.40
CA SER A 50 -3.87 4.48 1.63
C SER A 50 -3.72 4.77 3.12
N GLU A 51 -4.84 4.78 3.85
CA GLU A 51 -4.86 4.97 5.31
C GLU A 51 -4.07 3.88 6.03
N LEU A 52 -4.28 2.61 5.66
CA LEU A 52 -3.54 1.47 6.20
C LEU A 52 -2.04 1.56 5.89
N LEU A 53 -1.67 1.77 4.63
CA LEU A 53 -0.28 1.77 4.19
C LEU A 53 0.53 2.92 4.80
N SER A 54 -0.11 4.06 5.10
CA SER A 54 0.53 5.20 5.76
C SER A 54 1.17 4.81 7.10
N SER A 55 0.44 4.07 7.94
CA SER A 55 0.90 3.64 9.26
C SER A 55 1.71 2.34 9.17
N LEU A 56 1.26 1.39 8.36
CA LEU A 56 1.90 0.09 8.23
C LEU A 56 3.34 0.21 7.72
N THR A 57 3.60 1.08 6.74
CA THR A 57 4.94 1.29 6.20
C THR A 57 5.91 1.79 7.28
N LEU A 58 5.47 2.70 8.15
CA LEU A 58 6.29 3.22 9.26
C LEU A 58 6.56 2.13 10.31
N LEU A 59 5.55 1.35 10.67
CA LEU A 59 5.69 0.25 11.64
C LEU A 59 6.65 -0.84 11.13
N MET A 60 6.54 -1.22 9.85
CA MET A 60 7.44 -2.21 9.26
C MET A 60 8.90 -1.72 9.24
N ASN A 61 9.13 -0.46 8.88
CA ASN A 61 10.48 0.14 8.96
C ASN A 61 10.98 0.22 10.41
N GLY A 62 10.10 0.53 11.38
CA GLY A 62 10.43 0.52 12.80
C GLY A 62 10.82 -0.85 13.34
N LEU A 63 10.36 -1.93 12.70
CA LEU A 63 10.75 -3.31 12.99
C LEU A 63 12.06 -3.73 12.32
N GLY A 64 12.66 -2.88 11.48
CA GLY A 64 13.87 -3.17 10.72
C GLY A 64 13.63 -3.68 9.30
N ILE A 65 12.37 -3.85 8.86
CA ILE A 65 12.06 -4.29 7.50
C ILE A 65 12.10 -3.08 6.56
N LYS A 66 13.04 -3.05 5.62
CA LYS A 66 13.18 -1.93 4.66
C LYS A 66 11.96 -1.86 3.76
N THR A 67 10.99 -1.02 4.13
CA THR A 67 9.67 -1.01 3.51
C THR A 67 9.44 0.28 2.75
N GLY A 68 9.16 0.16 1.46
CA GLY A 68 8.78 1.26 0.59
C GLY A 68 7.30 1.24 0.22
N TRP A 69 6.77 2.41 -0.12
CA TRP A 69 5.47 2.56 -0.76
C TRP A 69 5.68 3.27 -2.11
N ARG A 70 5.13 2.71 -3.18
CA ARG A 70 5.17 3.25 -4.54
C ARG A 70 3.75 3.32 -5.11
N LEU A 71 3.57 4.25 -6.04
CA LEU A 71 2.29 4.50 -6.68
C LEU A 71 2.41 4.21 -8.16
N ILE A 72 1.36 3.64 -8.73
CA ILE A 72 1.16 3.63 -10.17
C ILE A 72 0.77 5.05 -10.57
N GLN A 73 1.60 5.68 -11.42
CA GLN A 73 1.30 6.96 -12.04
C GLN A 73 0.48 6.72 -13.31
N GLY A 74 -0.69 7.33 -13.39
CA GLY A 74 -1.60 7.16 -14.52
C GLY A 74 -2.36 8.44 -14.85
N SER A 75 -2.86 8.52 -16.07
CA SER A 75 -3.76 9.59 -16.50
C SER A 75 -5.18 9.39 -15.92
N PRO A 76 -6.04 10.42 -15.92
CA PRO A 76 -7.45 10.25 -15.56
C PRO A 76 -8.16 9.16 -16.37
N ASP A 77 -7.83 9.01 -17.65
CA ASP A 77 -8.37 7.96 -18.52
C ASP A 77 -7.96 6.57 -18.05
N PHE A 78 -6.70 6.39 -17.64
CA PHE A 78 -6.23 5.12 -17.05
C PHE A 78 -7.05 4.75 -15.80
N PHE A 79 -7.26 5.70 -14.89
CA PHE A 79 -8.05 5.44 -13.68
C PHE A 79 -9.55 5.23 -13.97
N SER A 80 -10.08 5.87 -15.01
CA SER A 80 -11.44 5.60 -15.48
C SER A 80 -11.58 4.17 -16.03
N ILE A 81 -10.58 3.68 -16.76
CA ILE A 81 -10.54 2.30 -17.28
C ILE A 81 -10.46 1.30 -16.12
N THR A 82 -9.53 1.48 -15.17
CA THR A 82 -9.38 0.54 -14.05
C THR A 82 -10.62 0.53 -13.15
N LYS A 83 -11.29 1.66 -12.95
CA LYS A 83 -12.57 1.72 -12.24
C LYS A 83 -13.67 0.93 -12.95
N LYS A 84 -13.78 1.04 -14.28
CA LYS A 84 -14.73 0.24 -15.07
C LYS A 84 -14.42 -1.26 -14.99
N MET A 85 -13.14 -1.63 -15.04
CA MET A 85 -12.73 -3.03 -14.85
C MET A 85 -13.12 -3.56 -13.46
N HIS A 86 -12.85 -2.79 -12.40
CA HIS A 86 -13.25 -3.13 -11.03
C HIS A 86 -14.77 -3.35 -10.92
N ASN A 87 -15.57 -2.42 -11.45
CA ASN A 87 -17.01 -2.52 -11.42
C ASN A 87 -17.55 -3.70 -12.24
N ALA A 88 -16.90 -4.02 -13.37
CA ALA A 88 -17.30 -5.15 -14.19
C ALA A 88 -17.02 -6.50 -13.51
N LEU A 89 -15.94 -6.60 -12.73
CA LEU A 89 -15.71 -7.73 -11.84
C LEU A 89 -16.79 -7.87 -10.75
N GLN A 90 -17.54 -6.80 -10.48
CA GLN A 90 -18.69 -6.77 -9.58
C GLN A 90 -20.05 -6.93 -10.30
N GLY A 91 -20.04 -7.18 -11.61
CA GLY A 91 -21.24 -7.48 -12.41
C GLY A 91 -21.77 -6.32 -13.27
N GLU A 92 -21.09 -5.16 -13.31
CA GLU A 92 -21.44 -4.10 -14.28
C GLU A 92 -20.95 -4.44 -15.71
N ASP A 93 -21.61 -3.89 -16.72
CA ASP A 93 -21.12 -3.99 -18.09
C ASP A 93 -19.87 -3.14 -18.32
N ILE A 94 -18.97 -3.62 -19.18
CA ILE A 94 -17.79 -2.87 -19.61
C ILE A 94 -17.61 -2.89 -21.12
N ASN A 95 -17.50 -1.70 -21.70
CA ASN A 95 -16.94 -1.55 -23.03
C ASN A 95 -15.41 -1.37 -22.93
N LEU A 96 -14.68 -2.47 -23.13
CA LEU A 96 -13.21 -2.49 -23.15
C LEU A 96 -12.71 -2.57 -24.60
N SER A 97 -12.80 -1.45 -25.33
CA SER A 97 -12.28 -1.32 -26.70
C SER A 97 -10.76 -1.49 -26.77
N ASP A 98 -10.23 -1.82 -27.94
CA ASP A 98 -8.78 -2.04 -28.11
C ASP A 98 -7.94 -0.82 -27.72
N ARG A 99 -8.38 0.40 -28.08
CA ARG A 99 -7.76 1.65 -27.61
C ARG A 99 -7.65 1.76 -26.07
N LYS A 100 -8.63 1.23 -25.31
CA LYS A 100 -8.59 1.26 -23.84
C LYS A 100 -7.61 0.22 -23.30
N LYS A 101 -7.50 -0.94 -23.94
CA LYS A 101 -6.50 -1.96 -23.60
C LYS A 101 -5.09 -1.43 -23.85
N GLU A 102 -4.86 -0.87 -25.04
CA GLU A 102 -3.58 -0.25 -25.41
C GLU A 102 -3.17 0.85 -24.42
N LEU A 103 -4.10 1.74 -24.04
CA LEU A 103 -3.81 2.79 -23.05
C LEU A 103 -3.49 2.20 -21.67
N TYR A 104 -4.24 1.20 -21.23
CA TYR A 104 -3.98 0.52 -19.96
C TYR A 104 -2.59 -0.12 -19.96
N GLU A 105 -2.28 -0.94 -20.96
CA GLU A 105 -1.00 -1.64 -21.11
C GLU A 105 0.17 -0.65 -21.24
N PHE A 106 0.00 0.42 -22.02
CA PHE A 106 1.01 1.47 -22.16
C PHE A 106 1.36 2.09 -20.81
N ILE A 107 0.37 2.50 -20.01
CA ILE A 107 0.61 3.10 -18.70
C ILE A 107 1.26 2.10 -17.74
N ILE A 108 0.81 0.84 -17.71
CA ILE A 108 1.46 -0.20 -16.89
C ILE A 108 2.92 -0.39 -17.29
N HIS A 109 3.22 -0.40 -18.58
CA HIS A 109 4.59 -0.50 -19.08
C HIS A 109 5.47 0.68 -18.63
N GLN A 110 4.94 1.91 -18.61
CA GLN A 110 5.68 3.08 -18.10
C GLN A 110 5.97 3.04 -16.58
N ASN A 111 5.26 2.19 -15.83
CA ASN A 111 5.47 2.02 -14.38
C ASN A 111 6.32 0.78 -14.03
N SER A 112 6.82 0.06 -15.04
CA SER A 112 7.61 -1.17 -14.87
C SER A 112 9.10 -0.91 -14.69
#